data_AF-A0A1W2CN77-F1
#
_entry.id   AF-A0A1W2CN77-F1
#
_cell.length_a   1.000
_cell.length_b   1.000
_cell.length_c   1.000
_cell.angle_alpha   90.00
_cell.angle_beta   90.00
_cell.angle_gamma   90.00
#
_symmetry.space_group_name_H-M   'P 1'
#
loop_
_entity.id
_entity.type
_entity.pdbx_description
1 polymer ?
#
loop_
_entity_poly.entity_id
_entity_poly.type
_entity_poly.pdbx_seq_one_letter_code
_entity_poly.pdbx_strand_id
1 'polypeptide(L)'
;MFVVVVVVVVVVVVVVFVTLHPTHELEPPANPARFSIVDRPQLPRFKAYTDYDNYVGVGTWTKIALNNTEYNDQGCFDAGTNRFTAPVDGTHLFGATLLFKVNSSTSARMRGRLVLNGSTEIRGSFGESSATHVSLATAIWLQTMVPLSAGDTVELQGFFRAQDGYFAVEHTSFWGTKIG
;
A
#
# COMPACT_ATOMS: atom_id res chain seq x y z
N MET A 1 -57.92 -61.36 36.56
CA MET A 1 -56.69 -60.57 36.86
C MET A 1 -55.60 -60.86 35.83
N PHE A 2 -55.88 -60.64 34.53
CA PHE A 2 -54.89 -60.87 33.45
C PHE A 2 -54.97 -59.81 32.32
N VAL A 3 -56.08 -59.09 32.19
CA VAL A 3 -56.24 -58.03 31.17
C VAL A 3 -55.54 -56.72 31.56
N VAL A 4 -55.35 -56.44 32.85
CA VAL A 4 -54.74 -55.17 33.33
C VAL A 4 -53.22 -55.13 33.11
N VAL A 5 -52.55 -56.28 33.13
CA VAL A 5 -51.07 -56.34 33.02
C VAL A 5 -50.59 -56.08 31.59
N VAL A 6 -51.33 -56.53 30.57
CA VAL A 6 -50.94 -56.35 29.15
C VAL A 6 -51.05 -54.89 28.71
N VAL A 7 -52.06 -54.15 29.19
CA VAL A 7 -52.25 -52.73 28.85
C VAL A 7 -51.13 -51.86 29.43
N VAL A 8 -50.67 -52.14 30.65
CA VAL A 8 -49.59 -51.37 31.28
C VAL A 8 -48.26 -51.57 30.54
N VAL A 9 -47.95 -52.79 30.09
CA VAL A 9 -46.69 -53.05 29.37
C VAL A 9 -46.67 -52.37 27.99
N VAL A 10 -47.80 -52.38 27.25
CA VAL A 10 -47.87 -51.72 25.93
C VAL A 10 -47.79 -50.19 26.07
N VAL A 11 -48.44 -49.59 27.08
CA VAL A 11 -48.38 -48.14 27.31
C VAL A 11 -46.97 -47.71 27.72
N VAL A 12 -46.28 -48.47 28.57
CA VAL A 12 -44.90 -48.13 28.99
C VAL A 12 -43.92 -48.25 27.82
N VAL A 13 -44.03 -49.27 26.95
CA VAL A 13 -43.14 -49.42 25.79
C VAL A 13 -43.38 -48.33 24.73
N VAL A 14 -44.63 -47.92 24.51
CA VAL A 14 -44.95 -46.84 23.56
C VAL A 14 -44.51 -45.47 24.11
N VAL A 15 -44.66 -45.21 25.41
CA VAL A 15 -44.21 -43.94 26.02
C VAL A 15 -42.68 -43.83 26.06
N VAL A 16 -41.95 -44.95 26.25
CA VAL A 16 -40.48 -44.97 26.22
C VAL A 16 -39.93 -44.81 24.80
N PHE A 17 -40.61 -45.32 23.76
CA PHE A 17 -40.17 -45.13 22.37
C PHE A 17 -40.46 -43.72 21.81
N VAL A 18 -41.46 -43.01 22.34
CA VAL A 18 -41.81 -41.64 21.92
C VAL A 18 -40.96 -40.57 22.62
N THR A 19 -40.25 -40.91 23.70
CA THR A 19 -39.40 -39.96 24.46
C THR A 19 -37.89 -40.07 24.17
N LEU A 20 -37.48 -40.91 23.21
CA LEU A 20 -36.07 -41.09 22.81
C LEU A 20 -35.81 -40.80 21.32
N HIS A 21 -36.49 -39.81 20.75
CA HIS A 21 -35.97 -39.12 19.57
C HIS A 21 -35.37 -37.78 20.02
N PRO A 22 -34.08 -37.72 20.37
CA PRO A 22 -33.38 -36.45 20.36
C PRO A 22 -33.34 -36.02 18.89
N THR A 23 -34.21 -35.11 18.50
CA THR A 23 -33.91 -34.22 17.37
C THR A 23 -32.73 -33.39 17.80
N HIS A 24 -31.52 -33.95 17.66
CA HIS A 24 -30.32 -33.16 17.51
C HIS A 24 -30.49 -32.43 16.17
N GLU A 25 -31.31 -31.37 16.20
CA GLU A 25 -31.15 -30.28 15.28
C GLU A 25 -29.73 -29.81 15.54
N LEU A 26 -28.81 -30.25 14.66
CA LEU A 26 -27.47 -29.72 14.60
C LEU A 26 -27.68 -28.25 14.30
N GLU A 27 -27.69 -27.43 15.35
CA GLU A 27 -27.43 -26.00 15.19
C GLU A 27 -26.19 -25.94 14.28
N PRO A 28 -26.30 -25.40 13.05
CA PRO A 28 -25.15 -25.31 12.17
C PRO A 28 -24.10 -24.57 12.99
N PRO A 29 -22.87 -25.10 13.12
CA PRO A 29 -21.87 -24.49 13.98
C PRO A 29 -21.82 -23.01 13.63
N ALA A 30 -22.16 -22.15 14.60
CA ALA A 30 -22.15 -20.71 14.44
C ALA A 30 -20.83 -20.38 13.75
N ASN A 31 -20.88 -20.00 12.47
CA ASN A 31 -19.69 -19.73 11.68
C ASN A 31 -18.99 -18.58 12.41
N PRO A 32 -17.91 -18.83 13.18
CA PRO A 32 -17.26 -17.74 13.87
C PRO A 32 -16.67 -16.94 12.73
N ALA A 33 -17.23 -15.76 12.49
CA ALA A 33 -16.86 -14.89 11.39
C ALA A 33 -15.34 -14.94 11.23
N ARG A 34 -14.87 -15.56 10.15
CA ARG A 34 -13.45 -15.60 9.81
C ARG A 34 -13.07 -14.17 9.45
N PHE A 35 -12.73 -13.38 10.46
CA PHE A 35 -12.03 -12.13 10.24
C PHE A 35 -10.60 -12.48 9.85
N SER A 36 -10.37 -12.68 8.54
CA SER A 36 -9.03 -12.97 8.02
C SER A 36 -8.28 -11.69 7.63
N ILE A 37 -8.40 -10.65 8.44
CA ILE A 37 -7.57 -9.45 8.38
C ILE A 37 -6.92 -9.32 9.74
N VAL A 38 -5.61 -9.55 9.78
CA VAL A 38 -4.80 -9.34 10.98
C VAL A 38 -4.37 -7.87 10.99
N ASP A 39 -4.75 -7.14 12.03
CA ASP A 39 -4.28 -5.78 12.23
C ASP A 39 -2.76 -5.77 12.46
N ARG A 40 -2.05 -5.04 11.60
CA ARG A 40 -0.61 -4.81 11.75
C ARG A 40 -0.31 -3.31 11.79
N PRO A 41 -0.67 -2.62 12.89
CA PRO A 41 -0.49 -1.17 13.02
C PRO A 41 0.98 -0.76 12.99
N GLN A 42 1.91 -1.69 13.18
CA GLN A 42 3.35 -1.47 13.15
C GLN A 42 4.01 -1.75 11.79
N LEU A 43 3.23 -1.99 10.72
CA LEU A 43 3.83 -2.16 9.40
C LEU A 43 4.46 -0.83 8.92
N PRO A 44 5.75 -0.83 8.52
CA PRO A 44 6.40 0.35 7.98
C PRO A 44 5.67 0.84 6.74
N ARG A 45 5.15 2.06 6.83
CA ARG A 45 4.49 2.74 5.71
C ARG A 45 4.57 4.24 5.87
N PHE A 46 4.58 4.94 4.75
CA PHE A 46 4.58 6.40 4.72
C PHE A 46 3.87 6.90 3.47
N LYS A 47 3.43 8.16 3.53
CA LYS A 47 3.02 8.95 2.37
C LYS A 47 3.51 10.38 2.58
N ALA A 48 4.49 10.77 1.78
CA ALA A 48 5.11 12.07 1.79
C ALA A 48 4.72 12.88 0.54
N TYR A 49 4.67 14.19 0.69
CA TYR A 49 4.39 15.14 -0.39
C TYR A 49 5.19 16.42 -0.18
N THR A 50 5.19 17.27 -1.19
CA THR A 50 5.86 18.58 -1.16
C THR A 50 4.83 19.71 -1.12
N ASP A 51 5.06 20.72 -0.30
CA ASP A 51 4.25 21.95 -0.25
C ASP A 51 4.84 23.10 -1.10
N TYR A 52 5.87 22.81 -1.90
CA TYR A 52 6.49 23.77 -2.82
C TYR A 52 6.88 23.13 -4.16
N ASP A 53 7.12 23.97 -5.17
CA ASP A 53 7.56 23.52 -6.48
C ASP A 53 9.05 23.15 -6.48
N ASN A 54 9.35 21.93 -6.89
CA ASN A 54 10.72 21.41 -6.97
C ASN A 54 11.33 21.72 -8.33
N TYR A 55 12.20 22.73 -8.41
CA TYR A 55 12.92 23.05 -9.64
C TYR A 55 13.90 21.93 -10.01
N VAL A 56 13.88 21.52 -11.28
CA VAL A 56 14.83 20.56 -11.83
C VAL A 56 15.36 21.06 -13.18
N GLY A 57 16.67 21.24 -13.23
CA GLY A 57 17.38 21.63 -14.45
C GLY A 57 17.47 20.52 -15.49
N VAL A 58 17.91 20.89 -16.69
CA VAL A 58 18.06 19.95 -17.81
C VAL A 58 19.24 18.99 -17.58
N GLY A 59 19.03 17.71 -17.85
CA GLY A 59 20.12 16.74 -17.97
C GLY A 59 20.69 16.22 -16.65
N THR A 60 20.08 16.55 -15.51
CA THR A 60 20.54 16.13 -14.19
C THR A 60 19.40 15.44 -13.42
N TRP A 61 19.70 14.30 -12.80
CA TRP A 61 18.77 13.66 -11.87
C TRP A 61 18.81 14.40 -10.55
N THR A 62 17.66 14.91 -10.13
CA THR A 62 17.52 15.68 -8.90
C THR A 62 16.61 14.93 -7.95
N LYS A 63 17.05 14.77 -6.70
CA LYS A 63 16.19 14.23 -5.65
C LYS A 63 15.03 15.20 -5.40
N ILE A 64 13.81 14.67 -5.38
CA ILE A 64 12.61 15.46 -5.10
C ILE A 64 12.48 15.63 -3.61
N ALA A 65 12.32 16.88 -3.19
CA ALA A 65 12.18 17.24 -1.80
C ALA A 65 10.69 17.24 -1.40
N LEU A 66 10.37 16.39 -0.43
CA LEU A 66 9.06 16.08 0.10
C LEU A 66 9.10 16.37 1.60
N ASN A 67 8.67 17.58 1.95
CA ASN A 67 8.85 18.14 3.28
C ASN A 67 7.69 17.87 4.24
N ASN A 68 6.59 17.27 3.75
CA ASN A 68 5.44 16.95 4.58
C ASN A 68 5.01 15.49 4.43
N THR A 69 4.32 14.96 5.44
CA THR A 69 3.81 13.58 5.44
C THR A 69 2.34 13.54 5.84
N GLU A 70 1.51 12.88 5.02
CA GLU A 70 0.14 12.52 5.42
C GLU A 70 0.15 11.35 6.40
N TYR A 71 1.13 10.45 6.28
CA TYR A 71 1.30 9.32 7.17
C TYR A 71 2.79 8.98 7.29
N ASN A 72 3.28 8.73 8.50
CA ASN A 72 4.65 8.28 8.77
C ASN A 72 4.83 7.80 10.22
N ASP A 73 3.86 7.13 10.83
CA ASP A 73 3.89 6.81 12.26
C ASP A 73 5.11 5.97 12.68
N GLN A 74 5.63 5.14 11.78
CA GLN A 74 6.84 4.33 12.02
C GLN A 74 8.14 5.11 11.79
N GLY A 75 8.08 6.38 11.38
CA GLY A 75 9.25 7.22 11.13
C GLY A 75 10.17 6.70 10.02
N CYS A 76 9.64 5.90 9.10
CA CYS A 76 10.43 5.25 8.06
C CYS A 76 10.80 6.20 6.90
N PHE A 77 10.15 7.35 6.78
CA PHE A 77 10.53 8.43 5.87
C PHE A 77 11.11 9.62 6.64
N ASP A 78 12.24 10.14 6.18
CA ASP A 78 12.89 11.33 6.72
C ASP A 78 12.77 12.48 5.71
N ALA A 79 12.01 13.51 6.07
CA ALA A 79 11.80 14.71 5.25
C ALA A 79 13.05 15.62 5.17
N GLY A 80 13.97 15.53 6.14
CA GLY A 80 15.24 16.26 6.12
C GLY A 80 16.19 15.72 5.06
N THR A 81 16.21 14.39 4.87
CA THR A 81 17.06 13.74 3.85
C THR A 81 16.30 13.34 2.59
N ASN A 82 14.96 13.38 2.62
CA ASN A 82 14.03 12.97 1.56
C ASN A 82 14.20 11.50 1.16
N ARG A 83 14.28 10.64 2.18
CA ARG A 83 14.52 9.20 2.01
C ARG A 83 13.57 8.38 2.85
N PHE A 84 13.09 7.31 2.26
CA PHE A 84 12.65 6.16 3.03
C PHE A 84 13.88 5.35 3.47
N THR A 85 13.86 4.83 4.71
CA THR A 85 14.83 3.85 5.22
C THR A 85 14.06 2.62 5.69
N ALA A 86 14.40 1.44 5.16
CA ALA A 86 13.77 0.20 5.57
C ALA A 86 14.12 -0.10 7.05
N PRO A 87 13.15 -0.15 7.97
CA PRO A 87 13.46 -0.43 9.38
C PRO A 87 13.72 -1.93 9.63
N VAL A 88 13.22 -2.79 8.75
CA VAL A 88 13.34 -4.24 8.81
C VAL A 88 13.44 -4.82 7.41
N ASP A 89 14.03 -6.01 7.30
CA ASP A 89 14.08 -6.77 6.06
C ASP A 89 12.67 -7.04 5.51
N GLY A 90 12.53 -6.97 4.19
CA GLY A 90 11.33 -7.44 3.52
C GLY A 90 11.08 -6.79 2.16
N THR A 91 9.98 -7.21 1.56
CA THR A 91 9.50 -6.69 0.29
C THR A 91 8.65 -5.45 0.53
N HIS A 92 9.01 -4.37 -0.16
CA HIS A 92 8.34 -3.08 -0.07
C HIS A 92 7.70 -2.74 -1.41
N LEU A 93 6.45 -2.27 -1.36
CA LEU A 93 5.76 -1.66 -2.47
C LEU A 93 5.95 -0.15 -2.37
N PHE A 94 6.39 0.47 -3.45
CA PHE A 94 6.53 1.91 -3.55
C PHE A 94 5.72 2.44 -4.71
N GLY A 95 5.22 3.66 -4.55
CA GLY A 95 4.73 4.44 -5.66
C GLY A 95 4.99 5.93 -5.48
N ALA A 96 5.02 6.63 -6.59
CA ALA A 96 5.25 8.06 -6.62
C ALA A 96 4.44 8.70 -7.73
N THR A 97 4.11 9.98 -7.53
CA THR A 97 3.51 10.82 -8.54
C THR A 97 4.38 12.05 -8.72
N LEU A 98 4.61 12.45 -9.96
CA LEU A 98 5.38 13.63 -10.31
C LEU A 98 4.52 14.49 -11.24
N LEU A 99 4.00 15.61 -10.74
CA LEU A 99 3.17 16.54 -11.51
C LEU A 99 4.05 17.60 -12.18
N PHE A 100 3.95 17.75 -13.48
CA PHE A 100 4.68 18.79 -14.21
C PHE A 100 4.11 20.18 -13.92
N LYS A 101 4.99 21.14 -13.66
CA LYS A 101 4.72 22.57 -13.78
C LYS A 101 5.76 23.21 -14.69
N VAL A 102 5.27 24.05 -15.61
CA VAL A 102 6.14 24.74 -16.57
C VAL A 102 7.04 25.74 -15.87
N ASN A 103 8.32 25.78 -16.26
CA ASN A 103 9.19 26.93 -15.98
C ASN A 103 9.10 27.93 -17.14
N SER A 104 9.64 27.54 -18.30
CA SER A 104 9.70 28.37 -19.50
C SER A 104 9.02 27.76 -20.72
N SER A 105 8.93 26.42 -20.80
CA SER A 105 8.42 25.71 -21.97
C SER A 105 7.70 24.41 -21.61
N THR A 106 6.57 24.16 -22.27
CA THR A 106 5.80 22.91 -22.18
C THR A 106 6.39 21.76 -23.02
N SER A 107 7.50 22.01 -23.71
CA SER A 107 8.24 21.00 -24.50
C SER A 107 9.31 20.26 -23.68
N ALA A 108 9.32 20.43 -22.36
CA ALA A 108 10.12 19.61 -21.46
C ALA A 108 9.78 18.13 -21.64
N ARG A 109 10.75 17.24 -21.39
CA ARG A 109 10.53 15.79 -21.42
C ARG A 109 10.87 15.26 -20.04
N MET A 110 9.84 14.87 -19.30
CA MET A 110 9.93 14.58 -17.87
C MET A 110 10.18 13.11 -17.64
N ARG A 111 11.00 12.82 -16.64
CA ARG A 111 11.34 11.49 -16.19
C ARG A 111 11.28 11.44 -14.67
N GLY A 112 11.02 10.24 -14.18
CA GLY A 112 11.03 9.93 -12.76
C GLY A 112 11.60 8.54 -12.54
N ARG A 113 12.21 8.33 -11.38
CA ARG A 113 12.66 7.01 -10.94
C ARG A 113 12.75 6.93 -9.42
N LEU A 114 12.80 5.72 -8.91
CA LEU A 114 13.17 5.43 -7.53
C LEU A 114 14.59 4.87 -7.48
N VAL A 115 15.37 5.33 -6.51
CA VAL A 115 16.79 4.99 -6.39
C VAL A 115 17.06 4.34 -5.04
N LEU A 116 17.63 3.14 -5.08
CA LEU A 116 18.16 2.42 -3.95
C LEU A 116 19.56 2.93 -3.60
N ASN A 117 19.77 3.25 -2.33
CA ASN A 117 21.07 3.62 -1.75
C ASN A 117 21.79 4.74 -2.53
N GLY A 118 21.01 5.70 -3.04
CA GLY A 118 21.49 6.94 -3.67
C GLY A 118 21.99 6.83 -5.11
N SER A 119 22.28 5.63 -5.61
CA SER A 119 22.84 5.45 -6.97
C SER A 119 22.13 4.43 -7.84
N THR A 120 21.53 3.39 -7.26
CA THR A 120 21.03 2.24 -8.01
C THR A 120 19.57 2.43 -8.36
N GLU A 121 19.26 2.60 -9.64
CA GLU A 121 17.87 2.64 -10.08
C GLU A 121 17.15 1.33 -9.76
N ILE A 122 15.99 1.44 -9.10
CA ILE A 122 15.13 0.29 -8.83
C ILE A 122 14.41 -0.08 -10.13
N ARG A 123 14.59 -1.34 -10.55
CA ARG A 123 13.96 -1.85 -11.78
C ARG A 123 12.44 -1.65 -11.75
N GLY A 124 11.87 -1.25 -12.88
CA GLY A 124 10.43 -0.98 -13.03
C GLY A 124 9.97 0.36 -12.44
N SER A 125 10.85 1.14 -11.79
CA SER A 125 10.48 2.47 -11.27
C SER A 125 10.62 3.61 -12.27
N PHE A 126 11.32 3.40 -13.39
CA PHE A 126 11.56 4.44 -14.38
C PHE A 126 10.28 4.75 -15.17
N GLY A 127 9.92 6.03 -15.22
CA GLY A 127 8.82 6.54 -16.04
C GLY A 127 9.26 7.75 -16.85
N GLU A 128 8.74 7.88 -18.07
CA GLU A 128 9.04 8.99 -18.98
C GLU A 128 7.77 9.45 -19.70
N SER A 129 7.55 10.77 -19.72
CA SER A 129 6.61 11.40 -20.64
C SER A 129 7.36 12.36 -21.56
N SER A 130 7.35 12.01 -22.84
CA SER A 130 8.03 12.74 -23.91
C SER A 130 7.09 13.47 -24.86
N ALA A 131 5.80 13.53 -24.56
CA ALA A 131 4.85 14.39 -25.27
C ALA A 131 4.97 15.85 -24.79
N THR A 132 4.26 16.77 -25.43
CA THR A 132 4.05 18.11 -24.88
C THR A 132 3.27 18.00 -23.58
N HIS A 133 3.67 18.75 -22.56
CA HIS A 133 3.02 18.72 -21.26
C HIS A 133 2.04 19.88 -21.08
N VAL A 134 1.01 19.64 -20.30
CA VAL A 134 0.12 20.67 -19.77
C VAL A 134 0.54 20.94 -18.33
N SER A 135 0.89 22.19 -18.03
CA SER A 135 1.29 22.60 -16.69
C SER A 135 0.17 22.32 -15.69
N LEU A 136 0.52 21.75 -14.54
CA LEU A 136 -0.38 21.35 -13.46
C LEU A 136 -1.42 20.28 -13.85
N ALA A 137 -1.21 19.55 -14.94
CA ALA A 137 -2.09 18.46 -15.36
C ALA A 137 -1.37 17.21 -15.85
N THR A 138 -0.22 17.37 -16.52
CA THR A 138 0.58 16.23 -16.97
C THR A 138 1.37 15.66 -15.80
N ALA A 139 1.16 14.39 -15.46
CA ALA A 139 1.92 13.69 -14.44
C ALA A 139 2.46 12.35 -14.95
N ILE A 140 3.51 11.85 -14.30
CA ILE A 140 3.91 10.45 -14.38
C ILE A 140 3.66 9.79 -13.03
N TRP A 141 3.22 8.54 -13.08
CA TRP A 141 3.06 7.67 -11.92
C TRP A 141 4.10 6.57 -12.02
N LEU A 142 4.83 6.37 -10.93
CA LEU A 142 5.83 5.32 -10.79
C LEU A 142 5.29 4.31 -9.79
N GLN A 143 5.49 3.03 -10.05
CA GLN A 143 5.18 1.99 -9.07
C GLN A 143 6.12 0.81 -9.28
N THR A 144 6.68 0.30 -8.19
CA THR A 144 7.52 -0.89 -8.23
C THR A 144 7.50 -1.61 -6.88
N MET A 145 8.00 -2.82 -6.87
CA MET A 145 8.22 -3.62 -5.67
C MET A 145 9.69 -4.01 -5.61
N VAL A 146 10.29 -3.93 -4.43
CA VAL A 146 11.71 -4.23 -4.23
C VAL A 146 11.95 -4.92 -2.88
N PRO A 147 12.77 -5.99 -2.84
CA PRO A 147 13.26 -6.53 -1.58
C PRO A 147 14.34 -5.60 -1.01
N LEU A 148 14.22 -5.27 0.27
CA LEU A 148 15.15 -4.41 1.00
C LEU A 148 15.64 -5.11 2.27
N SER A 149 16.89 -4.86 2.61
CA SER A 149 17.42 -5.14 3.95
C SER A 149 17.22 -3.94 4.87
N ALA A 150 17.20 -4.17 6.18
CA ALA A 150 17.17 -3.11 7.17
C ALA A 150 18.32 -2.11 6.94
N GLY A 151 18.00 -0.82 6.91
CA GLY A 151 18.94 0.26 6.62
C GLY A 151 19.05 0.66 5.14
N ASP A 152 18.54 -0.16 4.21
CA ASP A 152 18.48 0.26 2.80
C ASP A 152 17.59 1.49 2.65
N THR A 153 17.99 2.39 1.76
CA THR A 153 17.30 3.66 1.52
C THR A 153 16.70 3.73 0.13
N VAL A 154 15.52 4.35 0.03
CA VAL A 154 14.88 4.64 -1.25
C VAL A 154 14.54 6.12 -1.34
N GLU A 155 14.90 6.74 -2.46
CA GLU A 155 14.59 8.14 -2.76
C GLU A 155 13.92 8.31 -4.12
N LEU A 156 13.04 9.30 -4.22
CA LEU A 156 12.41 9.72 -5.47
C LEU A 156 13.31 10.73 -6.18
N GLN A 157 13.59 10.48 -7.45
CA GLN A 157 14.31 11.41 -8.31
C GLN A 157 13.47 11.80 -9.52
N GLY A 158 13.58 13.06 -9.91
CA GLY A 158 13.01 13.60 -11.13
C GLY A 158 14.09 14.15 -12.05
N PHE A 159 13.77 14.24 -13.34
CA PHE A 159 14.69 14.69 -14.36
C PHE A 159 13.91 15.30 -15.52
N PHE A 160 14.47 16.36 -16.11
CA PHE A 160 14.01 16.86 -17.38
C PHE A 160 15.11 16.82 -18.44
N ARG A 161 14.70 16.59 -19.69
CA ARG A 161 15.52 16.91 -20.87
C ARG A 161 14.78 17.83 -21.82
N ALA A 162 15.51 18.35 -22.80
CA ALA A 162 15.09 19.37 -23.77
C ALA A 162 14.81 20.74 -23.17
N GLN A 163 14.04 20.82 -22.08
CA GLN A 163 13.74 22.04 -21.32
C GLN A 163 13.65 21.68 -19.84
N ASP A 164 13.84 22.66 -18.96
CA ASP A 164 13.71 22.52 -17.52
C ASP A 164 12.24 22.59 -17.07
N GLY A 165 12.02 22.39 -15.78
CA GLY A 165 10.67 22.46 -15.23
C GLY A 165 10.65 22.30 -13.72
N TYR A 166 9.43 22.23 -13.20
CA TYR A 166 9.18 21.95 -11.79
C TYR A 166 8.38 20.66 -11.66
N PHE A 167 8.62 19.94 -10.57
CA PHE A 167 7.65 19.01 -10.02
C PHE A 167 6.81 19.73 -8.98
N ALA A 168 5.51 19.83 -9.26
CA ALA A 168 4.62 20.76 -8.61
C ALA A 168 4.23 20.35 -7.19
N VAL A 169 3.95 21.36 -6.38
CA VAL A 169 3.33 21.29 -5.06
C VAL A 169 2.06 20.41 -5.02
N GLU A 170 1.78 19.82 -3.84
CA GLU A 170 0.61 19.01 -3.44
C GLU A 170 0.43 17.67 -4.15
N HIS A 171 0.54 17.64 -5.48
CA HIS A 171 0.31 16.43 -6.27
C HIS A 171 1.56 15.56 -6.39
N THR A 172 2.75 16.16 -6.25
CA THR A 172 4.00 15.40 -6.21
C THR A 172 4.15 14.72 -4.86
N SER A 173 4.17 13.39 -4.89
CA SER A 173 4.12 12.56 -3.70
C SER A 173 4.94 11.29 -3.87
N PHE A 174 5.39 10.74 -2.75
CA PHE A 174 6.07 9.46 -2.66
C PHE A 174 5.50 8.69 -1.47
N TRP A 175 5.17 7.43 -1.70
CA TRP A 175 4.60 6.57 -0.67
C TRP A 175 5.19 5.17 -0.77
N GLY A 176 5.12 4.45 0.33
CA GLY A 176 5.57 3.08 0.39
C GLY A 176 4.99 2.33 1.57
N THR A 177 4.95 1.01 1.45
CA THR A 177 4.51 0.11 2.52
C THR A 177 5.20 -1.25 2.40
N LYS A 178 5.55 -1.86 3.53
CA LYS A 178 6.02 -3.25 3.57
C LYS A 178 4.86 -4.20 3.30
N ILE A 179 5.05 -5.13 2.37
CA ILE A 179 4.00 -6.09 1.93
C ILE A 179 4.38 -7.56 2.15
N GLY A 180 5.65 -7.87 2.39
CA GLY A 180 6.14 -9.24 2.61
C GLY A 180 7.35 -9.23 3.52
#